data_AF-A0A558DC73-F1
#
_entry.id   AF-A0A558DC73-F1
#
_cell.length_a   1.000
_cell.length_b   1.000
_cell.length_c   1.000
_cell.angle_alpha   90.00
_cell.angle_beta   90.00
_cell.angle_gamma   90.00
#
_symmetry.space_group_name_H-M   'P 1'
#
loop_
_entity.id
_entity.type
_entity.pdbx_description
1 polymer ?
#
loop_
_entity_poly.entity_id
_entity_poly.type
_entity_poly.pdbx_seq_one_letter_code
_entity_poly.pdbx_strand_id
1 'polypeptide(L)'
;MILTLSARELRSLFQSPLAWSLLGVITLIHAWLFLVQIESYLKIQASLVARSSELGVTDLIIAPLFDSSAMVMLLITPLLTMRLLSEEYRTGTIQLLLSSPISPRQIIIGKYLALLGILSVSLLITAMLPFSLLLGAEIDISRVLASLLGLFLLLASYGAVGLLLSSLTEQPAVAAVSSYGVLLFLWIINLSNQSSLFDWLSLASHYRHFLSGLVSTGDISYFLLIIAACLMMTLQQLEQRCGKG
;
A
#
# COMPACT_ATOMS: atom_id res chain seq x y z
N MET A 1 -19.46 13.96 9.65
CA MET A 1 -18.82 14.81 8.62
C MET A 1 -17.56 14.20 8.00
N ILE A 2 -16.67 13.54 8.76
CA ILE A 2 -15.48 12.87 8.18
C ILE A 2 -15.86 11.74 7.23
N LEU A 3 -16.76 10.84 7.65
CA LEU A 3 -17.25 9.72 6.83
C LEU A 3 -17.95 10.20 5.55
N THR A 4 -18.71 11.28 5.62
CA THR A 4 -19.40 11.85 4.45
C THR A 4 -18.41 12.46 3.45
N LEU A 5 -17.35 13.12 3.94
CA LEU A 5 -16.27 13.61 3.09
C LEU A 5 -15.50 12.45 2.46
N SER A 6 -15.11 11.45 3.25
CA SER A 6 -14.41 10.26 2.74
C SER A 6 -15.23 9.53 1.68
N ALA A 7 -16.54 9.33 1.89
CA ALA A 7 -17.41 8.71 0.90
C ALA A 7 -17.50 9.52 -0.40
N ARG A 8 -17.51 10.86 -0.31
CA ARG A 8 -17.49 11.76 -1.48
C ARG A 8 -16.17 11.61 -2.26
N GLU A 9 -15.03 11.68 -1.57
CA GLU A 9 -13.70 11.55 -2.17
C GLU A 9 -13.51 10.15 -2.77
N LEU A 10 -13.95 9.09 -2.08
CA LEU A 10 -13.91 7.71 -2.57
C LEU A 10 -14.73 7.57 -3.85
N ARG A 11 -15.96 8.12 -3.87
CA ARG A 11 -16.79 8.12 -5.09
C ARG A 11 -16.12 8.89 -6.23
N SER A 12 -15.45 10.01 -5.93
CA SER A 12 -14.70 10.76 -6.94
C SER A 12 -13.54 9.94 -7.52
N LEU A 13 -12.81 9.20 -6.68
CA LEU A 13 -11.75 8.28 -7.13
C LEU A 13 -12.32 7.18 -8.04
N PHE A 14 -13.42 6.52 -7.65
CA PHE A 14 -14.07 5.50 -8.49
C PHE A 14 -14.75 6.06 -9.75
N GLN A 15 -15.02 7.35 -9.84
CA GLN A 15 -15.52 7.97 -11.08
C GLN A 15 -14.39 8.38 -12.03
N SER A 16 -13.14 8.38 -11.55
CA SER A 16 -11.98 8.70 -12.37
C SER A 16 -11.61 7.52 -13.29
N PRO A 17 -11.48 7.73 -14.61
CA PRO A 17 -11.01 6.70 -15.54
C PRO A 17 -9.63 6.15 -15.17
N LEU A 18 -8.79 6.98 -14.55
CA LEU A 18 -7.44 6.62 -14.13
C LEU A 18 -7.45 5.58 -13.00
N ALA A 19 -8.40 5.64 -12.07
CA ALA A 19 -8.49 4.67 -10.99
C ALA A 19 -8.83 3.27 -11.53
N TRP A 20 -9.77 3.19 -12.47
CA TRP A 20 -10.13 1.94 -13.11
C TRP A 20 -9.02 1.37 -14.00
N SER A 21 -8.30 2.23 -14.74
CA SER A 21 -7.18 1.76 -15.55
C SER A 21 -6.05 1.21 -14.68
N LEU A 22 -5.72 1.89 -13.56
CA LEU A 22 -4.73 1.40 -12.62
C LEU A 22 -5.16 0.09 -11.96
N LEU A 23 -6.41 -0.02 -11.49
CA LEU A 23 -6.93 -1.28 -10.94
C LEU A 23 -6.86 -2.42 -11.97
N GLY A 24 -7.27 -2.16 -13.21
CA GLY A 24 -7.17 -3.14 -14.30
C GLY A 24 -5.73 -3.61 -14.52
N VAL A 25 -4.79 -2.67 -14.64
CA VAL A 25 -3.36 -2.98 -14.82
C VAL A 25 -2.80 -3.77 -13.62
N ILE A 26 -3.08 -3.36 -12.40
CA ILE A 26 -2.65 -4.07 -11.17
C ILE A 26 -3.17 -5.50 -11.18
N THR A 27 -4.47 -5.68 -11.45
CA THR A 27 -5.08 -7.03 -11.44
C THR A 27 -4.52 -7.93 -12.53
N LEU A 28 -4.24 -7.40 -13.72
CA LEU A 28 -3.59 -8.14 -14.79
C LEU A 28 -2.17 -8.57 -14.40
N ILE A 29 -1.38 -7.65 -13.84
CA ILE A 29 -0.02 -7.95 -13.37
C ILE A 29 -0.05 -9.02 -12.27
N HIS A 30 -0.93 -8.89 -11.27
CA HIS A 30 -1.07 -9.89 -10.21
C HIS A 30 -1.53 -11.25 -10.74
N ALA A 31 -2.49 -11.28 -11.67
CA ALA A 31 -2.95 -12.51 -12.30
C ALA A 31 -1.84 -13.20 -13.08
N TRP A 32 -1.05 -12.43 -13.86
CA TRP A 32 0.10 -12.96 -14.58
C TRP A 32 1.16 -13.53 -13.63
N LEU A 33 1.53 -12.77 -12.59
CA LEU A 33 2.49 -13.23 -11.59
C LEU A 33 2.01 -14.50 -10.89
N PHE A 34 0.72 -14.56 -10.53
CA PHE A 34 0.12 -15.73 -9.93
C PHE A 34 0.22 -16.98 -10.83
N LEU A 35 -0.06 -16.84 -12.14
CA LEU A 35 0.12 -17.92 -13.11
C LEU A 35 1.57 -18.39 -13.18
N VAL A 36 2.52 -17.45 -13.22
CA VAL A 36 3.96 -17.77 -13.22
C VAL A 36 4.35 -18.55 -11.97
N GLN A 37 3.81 -18.19 -10.79
CA GLN A 37 4.09 -18.93 -9.55
C GLN A 37 3.46 -20.32 -9.55
N ILE A 38 2.26 -20.50 -10.09
CA ILE A 38 1.65 -21.82 -10.27
C ILE A 38 2.51 -22.69 -11.18
N GLU A 39 2.95 -22.18 -12.33
CA GLU A 39 3.81 -22.92 -13.25
C GLU A 39 5.16 -23.29 -12.61
N SER A 40 5.73 -22.37 -11.83
CA SER A 40 6.96 -22.60 -11.07
C SER A 40 6.78 -23.74 -10.06
N TYR A 41 5.68 -23.71 -9.30
CA TYR A 41 5.35 -24.75 -8.34
C TYR A 41 5.15 -26.12 -9.00
N LEU A 42 4.36 -26.20 -10.09
CA LEU A 42 4.08 -27.46 -10.79
C LEU A 42 5.35 -28.14 -11.33
N LYS A 43 6.37 -27.36 -11.73
CA LYS A 43 7.66 -27.90 -12.19
C LYS A 43 8.45 -28.58 -11.08
N ILE A 44 8.32 -28.11 -9.84
CA ILE A 44 9.15 -28.56 -8.70
C ILE A 44 8.36 -29.53 -7.80
N GLN A 45 7.02 -29.54 -7.88
CA GLN A 45 6.13 -30.34 -7.03
C GLN A 45 6.54 -31.83 -6.94
N ALA A 46 6.84 -32.48 -8.06
CA ALA A 46 7.23 -33.89 -8.07
C ALA A 46 8.54 -34.14 -7.28
N SER A 47 9.48 -33.20 -7.34
CA SER A 47 10.74 -33.24 -6.59
C SER A 47 10.54 -32.98 -5.10
N LEU A 48 9.61 -32.09 -4.73
CA LEU A 48 9.26 -31.78 -3.34
C LEU A 48 8.64 -32.99 -2.64
N VAL A 49 7.70 -33.66 -3.30
CA VAL A 49 7.08 -34.89 -2.80
C VAL A 49 8.13 -36.01 -2.65
N ALA A 50 9.02 -36.16 -3.64
CA ALA A 50 10.11 -37.14 -3.58
C ALA A 50 11.10 -36.89 -2.43
N ARG A 51 11.21 -35.65 -1.95
CA ARG A 51 12.12 -35.23 -0.86
C ARG A 51 11.41 -35.04 0.49
N SER A 52 10.12 -35.39 0.59
CA SER A 52 9.28 -35.15 1.77
C SER A 52 9.45 -33.75 2.36
N SER A 53 9.52 -32.72 1.50
CA SER A 53 9.74 -31.34 1.96
C SER A 53 8.47 -30.74 2.55
N GLU A 54 8.61 -29.96 3.61
CA GLU A 54 7.50 -29.24 4.26
C GLU A 54 7.00 -28.01 3.47
N LEU A 55 7.71 -27.60 2.40
CA LEU A 55 7.36 -26.45 1.59
C LEU A 55 6.07 -26.71 0.79
N GLY A 56 5.04 -25.91 1.07
CA GLY A 56 3.72 -26.06 0.47
C GLY A 56 3.37 -24.98 -0.56
N VAL A 57 2.12 -25.01 -1.00
CA VAL A 57 1.51 -24.00 -1.88
C VAL A 57 1.60 -22.60 -1.25
N THR A 58 1.45 -22.51 0.07
CA THR A 58 1.54 -21.24 0.80
C THR A 58 2.93 -20.58 0.66
N ASP A 59 4.01 -21.37 0.77
CA ASP A 59 5.38 -20.88 0.71
C ASP A 59 5.82 -20.50 -0.69
N LEU A 60 5.38 -21.27 -1.69
CA LEU A 60 5.90 -21.20 -3.06
C LEU A 60 5.02 -20.42 -4.02
N ILE A 61 3.74 -20.22 -3.69
CA ILE A 61 2.80 -19.46 -4.52
C ILE A 61 2.33 -18.21 -3.79
N ILE A 62 1.82 -18.37 -2.57
CA ILE A 62 1.08 -17.29 -1.89
C ILE A 62 2.02 -16.21 -1.34
N ALA A 63 3.04 -16.60 -0.57
CA ALA A 63 4.01 -15.63 -0.03
C ALA A 63 4.74 -14.85 -1.15
N PRO A 64 5.24 -15.49 -2.23
CA PRO A 64 5.83 -14.78 -3.36
C PRO A 64 4.85 -13.87 -4.12
N LEU A 65 3.58 -14.25 -4.22
CA LEU A 65 2.54 -13.39 -4.80
C LEU A 65 2.37 -12.10 -3.99
N PHE A 66 2.23 -12.22 -2.66
CA PHE A 66 2.08 -11.06 -1.79
C PHE A 66 3.36 -10.20 -1.73
N ASP A 67 4.55 -10.82 -1.77
CA ASP A 67 5.82 -10.08 -1.87
C ASP A 67 5.91 -9.28 -3.17
N SER A 68 5.57 -9.92 -4.29
CA SER A 68 5.52 -9.24 -5.59
C SER A 68 4.42 -8.17 -5.64
N SER A 69 3.31 -8.38 -4.93
CA SER A 69 2.23 -7.39 -4.83
C SER A 69 2.67 -6.13 -4.08
N ALA A 70 3.44 -6.27 -3.00
CA ALA A 70 4.03 -5.13 -2.30
C ALA A 70 4.91 -4.29 -3.24
N MET A 71 5.74 -4.95 -4.05
CA MET A 71 6.56 -4.32 -5.09
C MET A 71 5.76 -3.56 -6.14
N VAL A 72 4.75 -4.21 -6.72
CA VAL A 72 3.86 -3.58 -7.73
C VAL A 72 3.16 -2.37 -7.12
N MET A 73 2.65 -2.50 -5.91
CA MET A 73 1.94 -1.44 -5.23
C MET A 73 2.84 -0.28 -4.79
N LEU A 74 4.13 -0.53 -4.52
CA LEU A 74 5.11 0.53 -4.28
C LEU A 74 5.20 1.47 -5.48
N LEU A 75 5.11 0.94 -6.71
CA LEU A 75 5.10 1.73 -7.94
C LEU A 75 3.75 2.44 -8.16
N ILE A 76 2.63 1.76 -7.90
CA ILE A 76 1.31 2.29 -8.23
C ILE A 76 0.77 3.29 -7.19
N THR A 77 1.11 3.11 -5.92
CA THR A 77 0.61 3.98 -4.84
C THR A 77 0.97 5.46 -5.08
N PRO A 78 2.21 5.82 -5.46
CA PRO A 78 2.55 7.19 -5.86
C PRO A 78 1.66 7.78 -6.95
N LEU A 79 1.23 6.99 -7.94
CA LEU A 79 0.33 7.45 -9.00
C LEU A 79 -1.09 7.71 -8.47
N LEU A 80 -1.54 6.94 -7.49
CA LEU A 80 -2.84 7.15 -6.83
C LEU A 80 -2.80 8.35 -5.89
N THR A 81 -1.71 8.55 -5.16
CA THR A 81 -1.60 9.63 -4.15
C THR A 81 -1.20 10.96 -4.73
N MET A 82 -0.49 10.99 -5.87
CA MET A 82 0.12 12.22 -6.37
C MET A 82 -0.88 13.37 -6.50
N ARG A 83 -2.12 13.11 -6.94
CA ARG A 83 -3.14 14.14 -7.21
C ARG A 83 -3.93 14.57 -5.98
N LEU A 84 -3.82 13.87 -4.84
CA LEU A 84 -4.72 14.06 -3.70
C LEU A 84 -4.72 15.48 -3.13
N LEU A 85 -3.54 16.11 -3.03
CA LEU A 85 -3.37 17.49 -2.57
C LEU A 85 -2.71 18.37 -3.63
N SER A 86 -1.70 17.86 -4.35
CA SER A 86 -0.97 18.68 -5.31
C SER A 86 -1.86 19.25 -6.42
N GLU A 87 -2.88 18.52 -6.85
CA GLU A 87 -3.81 19.02 -7.88
C GLU A 87 -4.77 20.08 -7.33
N GLU A 88 -5.16 19.97 -6.06
CA GLU A 88 -5.98 21.00 -5.40
C GLU A 88 -5.20 22.29 -5.19
N TYR A 89 -3.90 22.17 -4.88
CA TYR A 89 -2.99 23.31 -4.83
C TYR A 89 -2.83 23.95 -6.20
N ARG A 90 -2.54 23.14 -7.23
CA ARG A 90 -2.37 23.62 -8.61
C ARG A 90 -3.59 24.36 -9.15
N THR A 91 -4.79 23.89 -8.79
CA THR A 91 -6.06 24.45 -9.27
C THR A 91 -6.63 25.54 -8.35
N GLY A 92 -5.99 25.80 -7.20
CA GLY A 92 -6.48 26.75 -6.20
C GLY A 92 -7.75 26.29 -5.46
N THR A 93 -8.26 25.10 -5.74
CA THR A 93 -9.50 24.59 -5.14
C THR A 93 -9.35 24.28 -3.65
N ILE A 94 -8.13 24.15 -3.15
CA ILE A 94 -7.88 24.01 -1.71
C ILE A 94 -8.41 25.21 -0.91
N GLN A 95 -8.37 26.43 -1.46
CA GLN A 95 -8.81 27.63 -0.74
C GLN A 95 -10.32 27.60 -0.52
N LEU A 96 -11.06 27.08 -1.50
CA LEU A 96 -12.51 26.87 -1.40
C LEU A 96 -12.85 25.83 -0.33
N LEU A 97 -12.06 24.76 -0.23
CA LEU A 97 -12.22 23.74 0.81
C LEU A 97 -11.91 24.29 2.20
N LEU A 98 -10.85 25.10 2.35
CA LEU A 98 -10.48 25.70 3.63
C LEU A 98 -11.43 26.83 4.06
N SER A 99 -12.10 27.48 3.11
CA SER A 99 -13.15 28.48 3.41
C SER A 99 -14.47 27.85 3.87
N SER A 100 -14.64 26.54 3.65
CA SER A 100 -15.78 25.80 4.15
C SER A 100 -15.63 25.52 5.66
N PRO A 101 -16.72 25.28 6.42
CA PRO A 101 -16.67 25.02 7.86
C PRO A 101 -16.14 23.60 8.18
N ILE A 102 -15.11 23.15 7.47
CA ILE A 102 -14.49 21.84 7.58
C ILE A 102 -13.06 22.05 8.09
N SER A 103 -12.72 21.40 9.19
CA SER A 103 -11.36 21.52 9.74
C SER A 103 -10.30 20.86 8.83
N PRO A 104 -9.05 21.37 8.78
CA PRO A 104 -7.96 20.76 8.01
C PRO A 104 -7.73 19.27 8.32
N ARG A 105 -7.92 18.87 9.59
CA ARG A 105 -7.84 17.48 10.05
C ARG A 105 -8.85 16.57 9.35
N GLN A 106 -10.08 17.04 9.22
CA GLN A 106 -11.15 16.28 8.57
C GLN A 106 -10.86 16.09 7.08
N ILE A 107 -10.27 17.09 6.42
CA ILE A 107 -9.86 17.02 5.01
C ILE A 107 -8.82 15.90 4.82
N ILE A 108 -7.75 15.93 5.60
CA ILE A 108 -6.64 14.96 5.47
C ILE A 108 -7.11 13.55 5.80
N ILE A 109 -7.81 13.37 6.92
CA ILE A 109 -8.34 12.04 7.31
C ILE A 109 -9.35 11.54 6.27
N GLY A 110 -10.21 12.42 5.75
CA GLY A 110 -11.18 12.05 4.70
C GLY A 110 -10.51 11.55 3.43
N LYS A 111 -9.48 12.27 2.94
CA LYS A 111 -8.69 11.88 1.76
C LYS A 111 -7.91 10.59 2.00
N TYR A 112 -7.30 10.45 3.17
CA TYR A 112 -6.57 9.24 3.53
C TYR A 112 -7.49 8.02 3.60
N LEU A 113 -8.66 8.13 4.23
CA LEU A 113 -9.63 7.03 4.27
C LEU A 113 -10.18 6.67 2.88
N ALA A 114 -10.37 7.65 1.99
CA ALA A 114 -10.76 7.39 0.60
C ALA A 114 -9.65 6.63 -0.17
N LEU A 115 -8.39 7.03 0.03
CA LEU A 115 -7.24 6.31 -0.51
C LEU A 115 -7.15 4.88 0.04
N LEU A 116 -7.33 4.70 1.35
CA LEU A 116 -7.36 3.37 1.96
C LEU A 116 -8.49 2.50 1.38
N GLY A 117 -9.65 3.09 1.08
CA GLY A 117 -10.75 2.38 0.43
C GLY A 117 -10.36 1.77 -0.91
N ILE A 118 -9.75 2.55 -1.81
CA ILE A 118 -9.32 2.03 -3.13
C ILE A 118 -8.18 1.01 -3.01
N LEU A 119 -7.22 1.23 -2.10
CA LEU A 119 -6.14 0.26 -1.82
C LEU A 119 -6.71 -1.05 -1.25
N SER A 120 -7.70 -0.97 -0.37
CA SER A 120 -8.39 -2.13 0.19
C SER A 120 -9.13 -2.92 -0.87
N VAL A 121 -9.81 -2.26 -1.80
CA VAL A 121 -10.48 -2.93 -2.93
C VAL A 121 -9.45 -3.66 -3.80
N SER A 122 -8.33 -3.02 -4.12
CA SER A 122 -7.26 -3.66 -4.89
C SER A 122 -6.65 -4.86 -4.15
N LEU A 123 -6.46 -4.75 -2.83
CA LEU A 123 -6.01 -5.84 -1.98
C LEU A 123 -6.99 -7.01 -1.97
N LEU A 124 -8.29 -6.73 -1.82
CA LEU A 124 -9.33 -7.77 -1.82
C LEU A 124 -9.39 -8.53 -3.14
N ILE A 125 -9.28 -7.82 -4.28
CA ILE A 125 -9.22 -8.48 -5.59
C ILE A 125 -7.98 -9.38 -5.68
N THR A 126 -6.83 -8.89 -5.19
CA THR A 126 -5.58 -9.67 -5.17
C THR A 126 -5.72 -10.90 -4.25
N ALA A 127 -6.41 -10.77 -3.11
CA ALA A 127 -6.67 -11.86 -2.17
C ALA A 127 -7.55 -12.96 -2.78
N MET A 128 -8.44 -12.64 -3.72
CA MET A 128 -9.27 -13.67 -4.36
C MET A 128 -8.45 -14.71 -5.14
N LEU A 129 -7.26 -14.35 -5.63
CA LEU A 129 -6.35 -15.26 -6.35
C LEU A 129 -5.90 -16.44 -5.46
N PRO A 130 -5.22 -16.25 -4.32
CA PRO A 130 -4.85 -17.37 -3.45
C PRO A 130 -6.05 -18.09 -2.85
N PHE A 131 -7.17 -17.41 -2.56
CA PHE A 131 -8.38 -18.08 -2.08
C PHE A 131 -8.97 -19.05 -3.12
N SER A 132 -8.77 -18.82 -4.42
CA SER A 132 -9.19 -19.78 -5.46
C SER A 132 -8.49 -21.14 -5.36
N LEU A 133 -7.28 -21.19 -4.77
CA LEU A 133 -6.52 -22.43 -4.60
C LEU A 133 -7.10 -23.35 -3.52
N LEU A 134 -7.97 -22.84 -2.63
CA LEU A 134 -8.65 -23.67 -1.62
C LEU A 134 -9.50 -24.79 -2.24
N LEU A 135 -9.84 -24.67 -3.52
CA LEU A 135 -10.59 -25.69 -4.26
C LEU A 135 -9.77 -26.95 -4.57
N GLY A 136 -8.43 -26.87 -4.52
CA GLY A 136 -7.56 -27.97 -4.95
C GLY A 136 -6.23 -28.10 -4.20
N ALA A 137 -5.96 -27.25 -3.21
CA ALA A 137 -4.75 -27.28 -2.41
C ALA A 137 -5.02 -26.97 -0.94
N GLU A 138 -4.26 -27.59 -0.05
CA GLU A 138 -4.21 -27.19 1.35
C GLU A 138 -3.38 -25.92 1.51
N ILE A 139 -3.96 -24.93 2.18
CA ILE A 139 -3.37 -23.62 2.39
C ILE A 139 -3.36 -23.34 3.88
N ASP A 140 -2.25 -22.81 4.37
CA ASP A 140 -2.17 -22.29 5.73
C ASP A 140 -2.90 -20.94 5.81
N ILE A 141 -4.18 -20.99 6.16
CA ILE A 141 -5.05 -19.81 6.29
C ILE A 141 -4.45 -18.79 7.25
N SER A 142 -3.77 -19.24 8.32
CA SER A 142 -3.19 -18.33 9.31
C SER A 142 -2.10 -17.45 8.69
N ARG A 143 -1.23 -18.06 7.86
CA ARG A 143 -0.19 -17.34 7.12
C ARG A 143 -0.75 -16.44 6.03
N VAL A 144 -1.81 -16.86 5.35
CA VAL A 144 -2.49 -16.00 4.35
C VAL A 144 -3.08 -14.76 5.02
N LEU A 145 -3.76 -14.91 6.16
CA LEU A 145 -4.33 -13.80 6.91
C LEU A 145 -3.24 -12.86 7.45
N ALA A 146 -2.13 -13.41 7.95
CA ALA A 146 -0.96 -12.63 8.36
C ALA A 146 -0.39 -11.82 7.20
N SER A 147 -0.20 -12.45 6.02
CA SER A 147 0.30 -11.78 4.81
C SER A 147 -0.65 -10.69 4.33
N LEU A 148 -1.97 -10.93 4.36
CA LEU A 148 -2.99 -9.94 4.01
C LEU A 148 -2.98 -8.74 4.96
N LEU A 149 -2.88 -8.98 6.26
CA LEU A 149 -2.76 -7.92 7.28
C LEU A 149 -1.49 -7.11 7.07
N GLY A 150 -0.35 -7.78 6.87
CA GLY A 150 0.93 -7.13 6.62
C GLY A 150 0.89 -6.27 5.36
N LEU A 151 0.32 -6.79 4.27
CA LEU A 151 0.21 -6.04 3.03
C LEU A 151 -0.74 -4.85 3.18
N PHE A 152 -1.87 -5.01 3.87
CA PHE A 152 -2.77 -3.90 4.18
C PHE A 152 -2.07 -2.77 4.94
N LEU A 153 -1.33 -3.11 6.01
CA LEU A 153 -0.58 -2.13 6.80
C LEU A 153 0.51 -1.44 5.97
N LEU A 154 1.22 -2.21 5.15
CA LEU A 154 2.24 -1.69 4.25
C LEU A 154 1.64 -0.70 3.23
N LEU A 155 0.53 -1.05 2.58
CA LEU A 155 -0.19 -0.17 1.66
C LEU A 155 -0.70 1.09 2.36
N ALA A 156 -1.17 0.95 3.61
CA ALA A 156 -1.60 2.07 4.42
C ALA A 156 -0.44 3.04 4.72
N SER A 157 0.76 2.53 5.00
CA SER A 157 1.98 3.33 5.15
C SER A 157 2.42 3.97 3.83
N TYR A 158 2.39 3.24 2.71
CA TYR A 158 2.68 3.80 1.39
C TYR A 158 1.75 4.96 1.05
N GLY A 159 0.45 4.79 1.33
CA GLY A 159 -0.54 5.83 1.12
C GLY A 159 -0.31 7.07 1.99
N ALA A 160 0.11 6.89 3.25
CA ALA A 160 0.40 8.00 4.16
C ALA A 160 1.64 8.79 3.71
N VAL A 161 2.71 8.09 3.31
CA VAL A 161 3.93 8.71 2.74
C VAL A 161 3.59 9.46 1.44
N GLY A 162 2.83 8.82 0.55
CA GLY A 162 2.42 9.44 -0.71
C GLY A 162 1.54 10.67 -0.54
N LEU A 163 0.66 10.69 0.47
CA LEU A 163 -0.15 11.86 0.80
C LEU A 163 0.72 13.00 1.36
N LEU A 164 1.68 12.68 2.24
CA LEU A 164 2.64 13.66 2.75
C LEU A 164 3.42 14.33 1.62
N LEU A 165 3.95 13.56 0.67
CA LEU A 165 4.72 14.16 -0.42
C LEU A 165 3.85 14.90 -1.44
N SER A 166 2.60 14.46 -1.65
CA SER A 166 1.61 15.26 -2.41
C SER A 166 1.33 16.61 -1.73
N SER A 167 1.41 16.70 -0.40
CA SER A 167 1.21 17.96 0.34
C SER A 167 2.38 18.95 0.19
N LEU A 168 3.57 18.46 -0.17
CA LEU A 168 4.79 19.25 -0.27
C LEU A 168 4.94 19.99 -1.60
N THR A 169 4.18 19.60 -2.63
CA THR A 169 4.34 20.10 -3.99
C THR A 169 3.01 20.43 -4.66
N GLU A 170 3.04 21.35 -5.60
CA GLU A 170 1.90 21.76 -6.41
C GLU A 170 1.91 21.03 -7.77
N GLN A 171 2.94 20.24 -8.04
CA GLN A 171 3.10 19.50 -9.29
C GLN A 171 2.91 17.99 -9.05
N PRO A 172 1.82 17.36 -9.57
CA PRO A 172 1.56 15.94 -9.38
C PRO A 172 2.72 15.03 -9.81
N ALA A 173 3.40 15.36 -10.90
CA ALA A 173 4.55 14.57 -11.36
C ALA A 173 5.69 14.54 -10.33
N VAL A 174 5.99 15.69 -9.70
CA VAL A 174 7.02 15.77 -8.66
C VAL A 174 6.57 15.02 -7.40
N ALA A 175 5.28 15.07 -7.06
CA ALA A 175 4.72 14.30 -5.94
C ALA A 175 4.90 12.79 -6.16
N ALA A 176 4.61 12.31 -7.38
CA ALA A 176 4.77 10.89 -7.71
C ALA A 176 6.23 10.44 -7.63
N VAL A 177 7.15 11.17 -8.28
CA VAL A 177 8.57 10.81 -8.34
C VAL A 177 9.20 10.84 -6.95
N SER A 178 8.91 11.87 -6.16
CA SER A 178 9.40 11.94 -4.78
C SER A 178 8.84 10.81 -3.92
N SER A 179 7.55 10.47 -4.07
CA SER A 179 6.91 9.41 -3.26
C SER A 179 7.53 8.06 -3.59
N TYR A 180 7.66 7.78 -4.88
CA TYR A 180 8.32 6.58 -5.35
C TYR A 180 9.77 6.49 -4.85
N GLY A 181 10.54 7.58 -4.93
CA GLY A 181 11.92 7.62 -4.46
C GLY A 181 12.06 7.32 -2.96
N VAL A 182 11.22 7.93 -2.13
CA VAL A 182 11.23 7.69 -0.67
C VAL A 182 10.81 6.26 -0.34
N LEU A 183 9.73 5.75 -0.96
CA LEU A 183 9.26 4.39 -0.72
C LEU A 183 10.27 3.34 -1.18
N LEU A 184 10.88 3.53 -2.36
CA LEU A 184 11.92 2.65 -2.87
C LEU A 184 13.13 2.67 -1.95
N PHE A 185 13.58 3.85 -1.52
CA PHE A 185 14.68 3.98 -0.56
C PHE A 185 14.41 3.21 0.73
N LEU A 186 13.23 3.38 1.34
CA LEU A 186 12.83 2.64 2.55
C LEU A 186 12.68 1.13 2.32
N TRP A 187 12.42 0.70 1.09
CA TRP A 187 12.39 -0.72 0.75
C TRP A 187 13.79 -1.33 0.69
N ILE A 188 14.76 -0.64 0.09
CA ILE A 188 16.10 -1.17 -0.20
C ILE A 188 17.15 -0.82 0.87
N ILE A 189 16.82 -0.01 1.86
CA ILE A 189 17.78 0.56 2.82
C ILE A 189 18.62 -0.49 3.55
N ASN A 190 18.07 -1.68 3.80
CA ASN A 190 18.77 -2.77 4.48
C ASN A 190 19.57 -3.69 3.54
N LEU A 191 19.58 -3.44 2.23
CA LEU A 191 20.36 -4.25 1.27
C LEU A 191 21.87 -4.06 1.43
N SER A 192 22.33 -2.85 1.77
CA SER A 192 23.77 -2.53 1.80
C SER A 192 24.43 -2.90 3.14
N ASN A 193 23.68 -2.85 4.23
CA ASN A 193 24.20 -3.08 5.57
C ASN A 193 23.04 -3.55 6.48
N GLN A 194 23.10 -4.80 6.95
CA GLN A 194 22.13 -5.39 7.87
C GLN A 194 22.41 -4.97 9.33
N SER A 195 22.74 -3.70 9.54
CA SER A 195 22.83 -3.15 10.89
C SER A 195 21.42 -3.09 11.49
N SER A 196 21.32 -3.22 12.83
CA SER A 196 20.04 -3.23 13.53
C SER A 196 19.19 -1.97 13.26
N LEU A 197 19.83 -0.83 12.99
CA LEU A 197 19.14 0.42 12.66
C LEU A 197 18.52 0.43 11.27
N PHE A 198 19.26 -0.03 10.24
CA PHE A 198 18.72 -0.03 8.87
C PHE A 198 17.68 -1.13 8.68
N ASP A 199 17.83 -2.25 9.39
CA ASP A 199 16.82 -3.30 9.36
C ASP A 199 15.52 -2.84 10.06
N TRP A 200 15.62 -2.13 11.19
CA TRP A 200 14.46 -1.53 11.86
C TRP A 200 13.79 -0.40 11.05
N LEU A 201 14.54 0.32 10.21
CA LEU A 201 13.98 1.39 9.38
C LEU A 201 13.35 0.87 8.08
N SER A 202 13.65 -0.37 7.67
CA SER A 202 13.18 -0.92 6.40
C SER A 202 11.70 -1.33 6.47
N LEU A 203 10.88 -0.82 5.54
CA LEU A 203 9.49 -1.29 5.42
C LEU A 203 9.44 -2.77 4.99
N ALA A 204 10.44 -3.21 4.23
CA ALA A 204 10.51 -4.56 3.68
C ALA A 204 10.84 -5.61 4.73
N SER A 205 11.69 -5.30 5.72
CA SER A 205 12.05 -6.24 6.80
C SER A 205 10.83 -6.58 7.65
N HIS A 206 10.13 -5.55 8.14
CA HIS A 206 8.90 -5.69 8.92
C HIS A 206 7.81 -6.42 8.13
N TYR A 207 7.69 -6.16 6.83
CA TYR A 207 6.73 -6.86 5.98
C TYR A 207 7.05 -8.35 5.79
N ARG A 208 8.33 -8.73 5.69
CA ARG A 208 8.75 -10.14 5.54
C ARG A 208 8.35 -11.01 6.74
N HIS A 209 8.25 -10.45 7.95
CA HIS A 209 7.73 -11.19 9.11
C HIS A 209 6.30 -11.67 8.87
N PHE A 210 5.42 -10.80 8.33
CA PHE A 210 4.04 -11.18 7.99
C PHE A 210 3.96 -12.25 6.91
N LEU A 211 4.84 -12.21 5.90
CA LEU A 211 4.92 -13.23 4.85
C LEU A 211 5.25 -14.63 5.40
N SER A 212 6.02 -14.69 6.48
CA SER A 212 6.33 -15.94 7.18
C SER A 212 5.22 -16.43 8.13
N GLY A 213 4.16 -15.63 8.31
CA GLY A 213 3.06 -15.91 9.23
C GLY A 213 3.25 -15.36 10.65
N LEU A 214 4.36 -14.67 10.91
CA LEU A 214 4.66 -14.07 12.20
C LEU A 214 4.00 -12.68 12.30
N VAL A 215 3.02 -12.56 13.17
CA VAL A 215 2.35 -11.29 13.47
C VAL A 215 2.85 -10.79 14.83
N SER A 216 3.84 -9.90 14.80
CA SER A 216 4.38 -9.29 16.02
C SER A 216 3.74 -7.93 16.28
N THR A 217 3.49 -7.61 17.56
CA THR A 217 3.02 -6.28 17.96
C THR A 217 4.02 -5.19 17.57
N GLY A 218 5.32 -5.50 17.56
CA GLY A 218 6.38 -4.60 17.11
C GLY A 218 6.17 -4.12 15.67
N ASP A 219 5.95 -5.04 14.73
CA ASP A 219 5.79 -4.71 13.31
C ASP A 219 4.51 -3.90 13.05
N ILE A 220 3.40 -4.26 13.73
CA ILE A 220 2.15 -3.51 13.66
C ILE A 220 2.37 -2.08 14.17
N SER A 221 3.01 -1.93 15.33
CA SER A 221 3.26 -0.63 15.93
C SER A 221 4.14 0.25 15.05
N TYR A 222 5.13 -0.33 14.37
CA TYR A 222 5.99 0.36 13.43
C TYR A 222 5.20 0.96 12.25
N PHE A 223 4.35 0.17 11.59
CA PHE A 223 3.52 0.69 10.49
C PHE A 223 2.55 1.79 10.95
N LEU A 224 1.93 1.61 12.12
CA LEU A 224 1.04 2.62 12.71
C LEU A 224 1.77 3.92 13.04
N LEU A 225 3.00 3.84 13.54
CA LEU A 225 3.83 5.02 13.84
C LEU A 225 4.19 5.77 12.55
N ILE A 226 4.56 5.08 11.48
CA ILE A 226 4.82 5.71 10.18
C ILE A 226 3.58 6.41 9.66
N ILE A 227 2.42 5.74 9.70
CA ILE A 227 1.15 6.33 9.26
C ILE A 227 0.84 7.59 10.07
N ALA A 228 0.90 7.50 11.41
CA ALA A 228 0.61 8.63 12.29
C ALA A 228 1.58 9.80 12.05
N ALA A 229 2.88 9.53 11.95
CA ALA A 229 3.90 10.55 11.71
C ALA A 229 3.66 11.28 10.37
N CYS A 230 3.45 10.54 9.27
CA CYS A 230 3.19 11.13 7.97
C CYS A 230 1.90 11.96 7.95
N LEU A 231 0.82 11.47 8.57
CA LEU A 231 -0.44 12.22 8.63
C LEU A 231 -0.33 13.48 9.50
N MET A 232 0.39 13.43 10.62
CA MET A 232 0.65 14.60 11.46
C MET A 232 1.48 15.65 10.73
N MET A 233 2.53 15.25 10.01
CA MET A 233 3.33 16.17 9.20
C MET A 233 2.50 16.79 8.06
N THR A 234 1.64 16.01 7.42
CA THR A 234 0.71 16.50 6.39
C THR A 234 -0.25 17.54 6.96
N LEU A 235 -0.72 17.33 8.20
CA LEU A 235 -1.59 18.28 8.89
C LEU A 235 -0.88 19.60 9.19
N GLN A 236 0.33 19.52 9.75
CA GLN A 236 1.13 20.71 10.04
C GLN A 236 1.43 21.51 8.77
N GLN A 237 1.76 20.84 7.66
CA GLN A 237 1.90 21.47 6.33
C GLN A 237 0.67 22.26 5.92
N LEU A 238 -0.51 21.65 6.04
CA LEU A 238 -1.77 22.26 5.62
C LEU A 238 -2.15 23.45 6.53
N GLU A 239 -1.97 23.31 7.85
CA GLU A 239 -2.22 24.37 8.83
C GLU A 239 -1.30 25.58 8.59
N GLN A 240 -0.03 25.36 8.28
CA GLN A 240 0.92 26.44 7.95
C GLN A 240 0.53 27.21 6.68
N ARG A 241 -0.08 26.55 5.69
CA ARG A 241 -0.59 27.22 4.49
C ARG A 241 -1.87 28.01 4.77
N CYS A 242 -2.71 27.54 5.69
CA CYS A 242 -3.91 28.25 6.12
C CYS A 242 -3.59 29.56 6.86
N GLY A 243 -2.50 29.61 7.64
CA GLY A 243 -2.09 30.82 8.36
C GLY A 243 -1.36 31.88 7.53
N LYS A 244 -1.10 31.63 6.24
CA LYS A 244 -0.39 32.55 5.33
C LYS A 244 -1.29 33.29 4.34
N GLY A 245 -2.59 32.98 4.30
CA GLY A 245 -3.59 33.64 3.45
C GLY A 245 -4.50 34.55 4.26
#